data_AF-A0A948T379-F1
#
_entry.id   AF-A0A948T379-F1
#
_cell.length_a   1.000
_cell.length_b   1.000
_cell.length_c   1.000
_cell.angle_alpha   90.00
_cell.angle_beta   90.00
_cell.angle_gamma   90.00
#
_symmetry.space_group_name_H-M   'P 1'
#
loop_
_entity.id
_entity.type
_entity.pdbx_description
1 polymer ?
#
loop_
_entity_poly.entity_id
_entity_poly.type
_entity_poly.pdbx_seq_one_letter_code
_entity_poly.pdbx_strand_id
1 'polypeptide(L)'
;MPVVTPSTLQEMRNRQANRRETLNFSYLGHGPKATGFFAKTFQRKPGLYARCTECGYLIPLLVQQEEFCECGNLHMMPNRFVHRLPADEIEIFKSNRG
;
A
#
# COMPACT_ATOMS: atom_id res chain seq x y z
N MET A 1 -2.20 -16.93 6.34
CA MET A 1 -1.93 -15.48 6.53
C MET A 1 -0.72 -15.38 7.42
N PRO A 2 0.22 -14.44 7.21
CA PRO A 2 1.40 -14.35 8.08
C PRO A 2 0.96 -14.12 9.53
N VAL A 3 1.61 -14.82 10.46
CA VAL A 3 1.37 -14.62 11.90
C VAL A 3 2.06 -13.32 12.28
N VAL A 4 1.28 -12.28 12.56
CA VAL A 4 1.83 -10.97 12.97
C VAL A 4 2.23 -11.05 14.43
N THR A 5 3.54 -11.11 14.69
CA THR A 5 4.07 -11.05 16.05
C THR A 5 4.11 -9.60 16.56
N PRO A 6 4.14 -9.37 17.88
CA PRO A 6 4.26 -8.01 18.43
C PRO A 6 5.51 -7.25 17.95
N SER A 7 6.65 -7.94 17.77
CA SER A 7 7.86 -7.33 17.22
C SER A 7 7.69 -6.95 15.75
N THR A 8 7.06 -7.81 14.94
CA THR A 8 6.72 -7.50 13.54
C THR A 8 5.80 -6.29 13.44
N LEU A 9 4.82 -6.16 14.33
CA LEU A 9 3.92 -5.01 14.36
C LEU A 9 4.66 -3.70 14.67
N GLN A 10 5.64 -3.73 15.58
CA GLN A 10 6.47 -2.57 15.87
C GLN A 10 7.33 -2.16 14.67
N GLU A 11 7.94 -3.12 13.97
CA GLU A 11 8.71 -2.86 12.75
C GLU A 11 7.84 -2.25 11.64
N MET A 12 6.61 -2.75 11.47
CA MET A 12 5.63 -2.23 10.53
C MET A 12 5.28 -0.78 10.84
N ARG A 13 5.02 -0.45 12.11
CA ARG A 13 4.73 0.92 12.56
C ARG A 13 5.90 1.86 12.36
N ASN A 14 7.11 1.43 12.70
CA ASN A 14 8.33 2.21 12.48
C ASN A 14 8.53 2.50 10.98
N ARG A 15 8.29 1.51 10.13
CA ARG A 15 8.33 1.67 8.66
C ARG A 15 7.27 2.67 8.17
N GLN A 16 6.07 2.65 8.73
CA GLN A 16 5.02 3.63 8.39
C GLN A 16 5.38 5.04 8.83
N ALA A 17 5.86 5.22 10.06
CA ALA A 17 6.28 6.51 10.58
C ALA A 17 7.37 7.10 9.70
N ASN A 18 8.42 6.32 9.41
CA ASN A 18 9.49 6.73 8.53
C ASN A 18 8.97 7.12 7.14
N ARG A 19 8.07 6.35 6.53
CA ARG A 19 7.47 6.73 5.23
C ARG A 19 6.74 8.06 5.30
N ARG A 20 5.92 8.29 6.33
CA ARG A 20 5.16 9.53 6.49
C ARG A 20 6.07 10.75 6.71
N GLU A 21 7.20 10.57 7.37
CA GLU A 21 8.19 11.63 7.60
C GLU A 21 9.09 11.88 6.39
N THR A 22 9.47 10.82 5.67
CA THR A 22 10.45 10.91 4.57
C THR A 22 9.82 11.12 3.20
N LEU A 23 8.53 10.79 3.01
CA LEU A 23 7.86 10.91 1.73
C LEU A 23 6.70 11.89 1.81
N ASN A 24 6.68 12.85 0.89
CA ASN A 24 5.50 13.66 0.63
C ASN A 24 4.58 12.87 -0.30
N PHE A 25 3.34 12.64 0.12
CA PHE A 25 2.36 11.90 -0.67
C PHE A 25 1.31 12.83 -1.26
N SER A 26 0.99 12.63 -2.54
CA SER A 26 -0.15 13.23 -3.22
C SER A 26 -1.26 12.18 -3.34
N TYR A 27 -2.47 12.53 -2.92
CA TYR A 27 -3.63 11.67 -3.08
C TYR A 27 -4.07 11.62 -4.56
N LEU A 28 -4.28 10.42 -5.10
CA LEU A 28 -4.65 10.20 -6.51
C LEU A 28 -6.11 9.75 -6.70
N GLY A 29 -6.80 9.36 -5.63
CA GLY A 29 -8.16 8.81 -5.70
C GLY A 29 -8.25 7.39 -5.16
N HIS A 30 -9.30 6.67 -5.57
CA HIS A 30 -9.54 5.29 -5.16
C HIS A 30 -9.42 4.28 -6.31
N GLY A 31 -9.02 3.08 -5.95
CA GLY A 31 -9.04 1.88 -6.77
C GLY A 31 -8.09 1.88 -7.98
N PRO A 32 -8.23 0.88 -8.85
CA PRO A 32 -7.33 0.65 -9.98
C PRO A 32 -7.15 1.88 -10.88
N LYS A 33 -8.23 2.62 -11.14
CA LYS A 33 -8.20 3.80 -12.02
C LYS A 33 -7.28 4.91 -11.51
N ALA A 34 -7.11 5.04 -10.19
CA ALA A 34 -6.18 6.01 -9.60
C ALA A 34 -4.70 5.63 -9.80
N THR A 35 -4.40 4.39 -10.23
CA THR A 35 -3.04 3.94 -10.56
C THR A 35 -2.64 4.16 -12.02
N GLY A 36 -3.60 4.46 -12.90
CA GLY A 36 -3.34 4.72 -14.32
C GLY A 36 -4.61 4.91 -15.15
N PHE A 37 -4.50 5.73 -16.21
CA PHE A 37 -5.61 6.00 -17.14
C PHE A 37 -6.04 4.67 -17.81
N PHE A 38 -7.31 4.28 -17.61
CA PHE A 38 -7.92 2.99 -18.02
C PHE A 38 -7.42 1.71 -17.31
N ALA A 39 -6.73 1.83 -16.17
CA ALA A 39 -6.33 0.66 -15.41
C ALA A 39 -7.56 -0.12 -14.86
N LYS A 40 -7.70 -1.38 -15.28
CA LYS A 40 -8.70 -2.33 -14.76
C LYS A 40 -8.23 -3.05 -13.49
N THR A 41 -6.93 -3.09 -13.27
CA THR A 41 -6.26 -3.66 -12.09
C THR A 41 -5.25 -2.67 -11.53
N PHE A 42 -4.88 -2.81 -10.26
CA PHE A 42 -3.88 -1.93 -9.63
C PHE A 42 -2.54 -2.04 -10.36
N GLN A 43 -2.09 -0.92 -10.95
CA GLN A 43 -0.80 -0.87 -11.62
C GLN A 43 0.32 -0.84 -10.59
N ARG A 44 1.35 -1.66 -10.85
CA ARG A 44 2.51 -1.84 -9.99
C ARG A 44 3.65 -0.98 -10.50
N LYS A 45 3.72 0.27 -10.05
CA LYS A 45 4.73 1.25 -10.47
C LYS A 45 5.52 1.79 -9.28
N PRO A 46 6.81 2.13 -9.46
CA PRO A 46 7.59 2.82 -8.43
C PRO A 46 6.87 4.10 -8.00
N GLY A 47 6.92 4.40 -6.71
CA GLY A 47 6.34 5.62 -6.14
C GLY A 47 4.81 5.62 -5.99
N LEU A 48 4.10 4.56 -6.41
CA LEU A 48 2.68 4.40 -6.08
C LEU A 48 2.49 3.62 -4.78
N TYR A 49 1.53 4.04 -3.96
CA TYR A 49 1.21 3.44 -2.68
C TYR A 49 -0.30 3.26 -2.57
N ALA A 50 -0.74 2.14 -2.00
CA ALA A 50 -2.11 1.90 -1.62
C ALA A 50 -2.25 2.08 -0.09
N ARG A 51 -3.24 2.86 0.36
CA ARG A 51 -3.60 2.97 1.77
C ARG A 51 -4.78 2.07 2.06
N CYS A 52 -4.66 1.26 3.11
CA CYS A 52 -5.79 0.54 3.65
C CYS A 52 -6.70 1.53 4.39
N THR A 53 -7.97 1.64 3.98
CA THR A 53 -8.95 2.52 4.64
C THR A 53 -9.32 2.06 6.06
N GLU A 54 -9.19 0.76 6.35
CA GLU A 54 -9.46 0.20 7.67
C GLU A 54 -8.37 0.51 8.71
N CYS A 55 -7.09 0.40 8.36
CA CYS A 55 -5.98 0.59 9.32
C CYS A 55 -5.03 1.75 9.00
N GLY A 56 -5.24 2.46 7.88
CA GLY A 56 -4.42 3.61 7.48
C GLY A 56 -2.99 3.28 7.02
N TYR A 57 -2.65 2.00 6.90
CA TYR A 57 -1.30 1.54 6.51
C TYR A 57 -1.07 1.73 5.01
N LEU A 58 0.02 2.41 4.65
CA LEU A 58 0.45 2.64 3.27
C LEU A 58 1.39 1.53 2.78
N ILE A 59 1.00 0.81 1.74
CA ILE A 59 1.81 -0.24 1.10
C ILE A 59 2.26 0.24 -0.29
N PRO A 60 3.57 0.20 -0.62
CA PRO A 60 4.04 0.44 -1.99
C PRO A 60 3.44 -0.59 -2.96
N LEU A 61 2.95 -0.12 -4.11
CA LEU A 61 2.43 -0.98 -5.18
C LEU A 61 3.54 -1.62 -6.03
N LEU A 62 4.80 -1.41 -5.70
CA LEU A 62 5.93 -2.12 -6.27
C LEU A 62 6.93 -2.45 -5.16
N VAL A 63 7.18 -3.73 -4.95
CA VAL A 63 8.05 -4.25 -3.88
C VAL A 63 8.94 -5.35 -4.40
N GLN A 64 10.13 -5.48 -3.79
CA GLN A 64 11.01 -6.64 -4.00
C GLN A 64 10.70 -7.79 -3.03
N GLN A 65 10.19 -7.46 -1.84
CA GLN A 65 9.80 -8.41 -0.80
C GLN A 65 8.34 -8.19 -0.43
N GLU A 66 7.67 -9.22 0.07
CA GLU A 66 6.26 -9.09 0.45
C GLU A 66 6.04 -8.04 1.56
N GLU A 67 4.92 -7.34 1.46
CA GLU A 67 4.48 -6.40 2.48
C GLU A 67 2.96 -6.45 2.60
N PHE A 68 2.47 -6.49 3.83
CA PHE A 68 1.05 -6.50 4.15
C PHE A 68 0.73 -5.39 5.14
N CYS A 69 -0.55 -5.00 5.25
CA CYS A 69 -0.97 -4.06 6.27
C CYS A 69 -1.27 -4.77 7.59
N GLU A 70 -1.29 -4.01 8.70
CA GLU A 70 -1.50 -4.57 10.05
C GLU A 70 -2.79 -5.40 10.18
N CYS A 71 -3.87 -5.03 9.48
CA CYS A 71 -5.15 -5.76 9.50
C CYS A 71 -5.23 -6.91 8.47
N GLY A 72 -4.18 -7.12 7.66
CA GLY A 72 -4.12 -8.19 6.66
C GLY A 72 -5.04 -8.03 5.44
N ASN A 73 -5.71 -6.89 5.29
CA ASN A 73 -6.61 -6.61 4.18
C ASN A 73 -5.90 -6.34 2.86
N LEU A 74 -4.71 -5.72 2.92
CA LEU A 74 -3.86 -5.46 1.76
C LEU A 74 -2.57 -6.26 1.89
N HIS A 75 -2.16 -6.91 0.79
CA HIS A 75 -0.94 -7.69 0.73
C HIS A 75 -0.30 -7.53 -0.65
N MET A 76 0.82 -6.82 -0.69
CA MET A 76 1.67 -6.69 -1.85
C MET A 76 2.73 -7.79 -1.88
N MET A 77 2.75 -8.56 -2.96
CA MET A 77 3.78 -9.54 -3.29
C MET A 77 4.59 -9.04 -4.50
N PRO A 78 5.79 -9.58 -4.76
CA PRO A 78 6.62 -9.13 -5.89
C PRO A 78 5.92 -9.20 -7.25
N ASN A 79 4.98 -10.13 -7.43
CA ASN A 79 4.27 -10.36 -8.69
C ASN A 79 2.78 -9.95 -8.69
N ARG A 80 2.17 -9.67 -7.52
CA ARG A 80 0.73 -9.38 -7.44
C ARG A 80 0.37 -8.53 -6.21
N PHE A 81 -0.70 -7.76 -6.35
CA PHE A 81 -1.35 -7.08 -5.24
C PHE A 81 -2.65 -7.83 -4.89
N VAL A 82 -2.76 -8.31 -3.67
CA VAL A 82 -3.93 -9.02 -3.14
C VAL A 82 -4.63 -8.12 -2.15
N HIS A 83 -5.95 -8.00 -2.27
CA HIS A 83 -6.76 -7.22 -1.36
C HIS A 83 -8.06 -7.95 -1.00
N ARG A 84 -8.54 -7.73 0.22
CA ARG A 84 -9.86 -8.19 0.70
C ARG A 84 -10.91 -7.11 0.71
N LEU A 85 -10.47 -5.85 0.80
CA LEU A 85 -11.37 -4.70 0.67
C LEU A 85 -11.89 -4.62 -0.77
N PRO A 86 -13.10 -4.09 -0.98
CA PRO A 86 -13.54 -3.65 -2.29
C PRO A 86 -12.48 -2.75 -2.94
N ALA A 87 -12.21 -2.95 -4.22
CA ALA A 87 -11.11 -2.27 -4.90
C ALA A 87 -11.29 -0.74 -4.90
N ASP A 88 -12.52 -0.27 -4.98
CA ASP A 88 -12.94 1.12 -4.94
C ASP A 88 -12.88 1.78 -3.55
N GLU A 89 -12.65 1.00 -2.49
CA GLU A 89 -12.37 1.54 -1.15
C GLU A 89 -10.87 1.75 -0.91
N ILE A 90 -10.00 1.22 -1.76
CA ILE A 90 -8.55 1.32 -1.56
C ILE A 90 -8.05 2.66 -2.11
N GLU A 91 -7.51 3.49 -1.23
CA GLU A 91 -6.96 4.80 -1.62
C GLU A 91 -5.57 4.66 -2.23
N ILE A 92 -5.29 5.45 -3.27
CA ILE A 92 -4.01 5.46 -3.96
C ILE A 92 -3.32 6.81 -3.76
N PHE A 93 -2.03 6.73 -3.46
CA PHE A 93 -1.13 7.85 -3.27
C PHE A 93 0.09 7.72 -4.17
N LYS A 94 0.67 8.86 -4.53
CA LYS A 94 1.96 8.94 -5.22
C LYS A 94 2.97 9.67 -4.34
N SER A 95 4.16 9.10 -4.16
CA SER A 95 5.26 9.82 -3.52
C SER A 95 5.83 10.88 -4.48
N ASN A 96 6.03 12.09 -3.96
CA ASN A 96 6.59 13.22 -4.70
C ASN A 96 8.14 13.20 -4.71
N ARG A 97 8.75 12.25 -4.00
CA ARG A 97 10.20 11.97 -3.99
C ARG A 97 10.47 10.66 -4.72
N GLY A 98 10.28 10.64 -6.04
CA GLY A 98 10.52 9.48 -6.91
C GLY A 98 11.34 9.89 -8.12
#